data_AF-A0A4U0QKV9-F1
#
_entry.id   AF-A0A4U0QKV9-F1
#
_cell.length_a   1.000
_cell.length_b   1.000
_cell.length_c   1.000
_cell.angle_alpha   90.00
_cell.angle_beta   90.00
_cell.angle_gamma   90.00
#
_symmetry.space_group_name_H-M   'P 1'
#
loop_
_entity.id
_entity.type
_entity.pdbx_description
1 polymer ?
#
loop_
_entity_poly.entity_id
_entity_poly.type
_entity_poly.pdbx_seq_one_letter_code
_entity_poly.pdbx_strand_id
1 'polypeptide(L)'
;MAENGDKSVSPEGLAQAAASAAKGGPAPVHLWNPPYCGEMDLVIRADGTWVHDGTPIGRPAMVRLFAGILKREGDRFFLVSPVEKIGIRVEDAPFLATDADIAPDAITFTTTVGDRVTAGPDHAITVRGTVDAPRPYVHIRRGLEALIDRKTFYRLAAAAEIGPDGRAGIRSGGQVFALEP
;
A
#
# COMPACT_ATOMS: atom_id res chain seq x y z
N MET A 1 40.35 -15.67 6.35
CA MET A 1 39.03 -15.23 6.87
C MET A 1 38.34 -14.61 5.67
N ALA A 2 37.47 -15.37 5.00
CA ALA A 2 36.96 -14.99 3.69
C ALA A 2 36.06 -13.75 3.81
N GLU A 3 36.31 -12.78 2.95
CA GLU A 3 35.59 -11.53 2.81
C GLU A 3 34.10 -11.80 2.55
N ASN A 4 33.25 -11.32 3.46
CA ASN A 4 31.82 -11.19 3.21
C ASN A 4 31.66 -10.05 2.20
N GLY A 5 31.75 -10.39 0.92
CA GLY A 5 31.47 -9.49 -0.18
C GLY A 5 30.05 -8.95 -0.04
N ASP A 6 29.96 -7.66 0.22
CA ASP A 6 28.78 -6.83 0.12
C ASP A 6 28.13 -7.05 -1.25
N LYS A 7 27.17 -7.99 -1.33
CA LYS A 7 26.21 -8.02 -2.43
C LYS A 7 25.26 -6.88 -2.15
N SER A 8 25.66 -5.66 -2.52
CA SER A 8 24.76 -4.53 -2.56
C SER A 8 23.58 -4.93 -3.45
N VAL A 9 22.45 -5.21 -2.81
CA VAL A 9 21.26 -5.62 -3.53
C VAL A 9 20.72 -4.38 -4.22
N SER A 10 20.95 -4.26 -5.53
CA SER A 10 20.55 -3.07 -6.26
C SER A 10 19.03 -3.06 -6.47
N PRO A 11 18.35 -1.93 -6.23
CA PRO A 11 16.91 -1.81 -6.49
C PRO A 11 16.55 -2.18 -7.93
N GLU A 12 17.43 -1.85 -8.87
CA GLU A 12 17.25 -2.11 -10.30
C GLU A 12 17.30 -3.60 -10.63
N GLY A 13 18.21 -4.36 -10.00
CA GLY A 13 18.30 -5.81 -10.18
C GLY A 13 17.06 -6.54 -9.66
N LEU A 14 16.62 -6.16 -8.45
CA LEU A 14 15.39 -6.67 -7.85
C LEU A 14 14.16 -6.36 -8.71
N ALA A 15 14.08 -5.12 -9.20
CA ALA A 15 13.01 -4.69 -10.07
C ALA A 15 12.95 -5.54 -11.35
N GLN A 16 14.09 -5.76 -11.98
CA GLN A 16 14.19 -6.55 -13.21
C GLN A 16 13.82 -8.02 -13.00
N ALA A 17 14.29 -8.64 -11.91
CA ALA A 17 13.96 -10.01 -11.55
C ALA A 17 12.45 -10.18 -11.35
N ALA A 18 11.82 -9.24 -10.65
CA ALA A 18 10.40 -9.34 -10.36
C ALA A 18 9.51 -9.02 -11.57
N ALA A 19 9.87 -8.05 -12.40
CA ALA A 19 9.18 -7.79 -13.67
C ALA A 19 9.23 -9.00 -14.62
N SER A 20 10.38 -9.67 -14.70
CA SER A 20 10.55 -10.86 -15.54
C SER A 20 9.66 -12.01 -15.06
N ALA A 21 9.47 -12.14 -13.74
CA ALA A 21 8.65 -13.18 -13.14
C ALA A 21 7.13 -12.89 -13.22
N ALA A 22 6.74 -11.63 -13.36
CA ALA A 22 5.35 -11.18 -13.30
C ALA A 22 4.54 -11.43 -14.59
N LYS A 23 5.18 -11.81 -15.71
CA LYS A 23 4.54 -12.16 -17.01
C LYS A 23 3.40 -11.21 -17.47
N GLY A 24 3.50 -9.92 -17.15
CA GLY A 24 2.51 -8.89 -17.56
C GLY A 24 1.32 -8.66 -16.62
N GLY A 25 1.28 -9.28 -15.43
CA GLY A 25 0.29 -9.02 -14.38
C GLY A 25 0.93 -8.69 -13.02
N PRO A 26 0.16 -8.48 -11.95
CA PRO A 26 0.72 -8.31 -10.61
C PRO A 26 1.53 -9.55 -10.20
N ALA A 27 2.76 -9.35 -9.71
CA ALA A 27 3.63 -10.45 -9.29
C ALA A 27 2.94 -11.33 -8.23
N PRO A 28 2.97 -12.68 -8.37
CA PRO A 28 2.36 -13.58 -7.39
C PRO A 28 3.25 -13.74 -6.15
N VAL A 29 3.61 -12.64 -5.51
CA VAL A 29 4.56 -12.57 -4.38
C VAL A 29 4.23 -13.46 -3.19
N HIS A 30 2.97 -13.87 -3.04
CA HIS A 30 2.52 -14.79 -2.00
C HIS A 30 2.97 -16.24 -2.26
N LEU A 31 3.28 -16.60 -3.50
CA LEU A 31 3.82 -17.91 -3.86
C LEU A 31 5.34 -18.00 -3.67
N TRP A 32 6.01 -16.86 -3.48
CA TRP A 32 7.45 -16.79 -3.38
C TRP A 32 7.88 -16.76 -1.90
N ASN A 33 8.76 -17.70 -1.54
CA ASN A 33 9.40 -17.79 -0.24
C ASN A 33 10.93 -17.93 -0.40
N PRO A 34 11.60 -16.98 -1.07
CA PRO A 34 13.05 -16.99 -1.25
C PRO A 34 13.79 -16.72 0.07
N PRO A 35 15.12 -16.94 0.12
CA PRO A 35 15.92 -16.52 1.26
C PRO A 35 15.80 -15.02 1.52
N TYR A 36 15.86 -14.64 2.79
CA TYR A 36 15.96 -13.26 3.21
C TYR A 36 17.40 -12.76 3.01
N CYS A 37 17.55 -11.69 2.22
CA CYS A 37 18.83 -11.17 1.75
C CYS A 37 19.28 -9.89 2.47
N GLY A 38 18.60 -9.51 3.56
CA GLY A 38 18.93 -8.32 4.35
C GLY A 38 17.93 -7.17 4.18
N GLU A 39 18.37 -5.97 4.53
CA GLU A 39 17.59 -4.73 4.45
C GLU A 39 18.12 -3.84 3.33
N MET A 40 17.22 -3.12 2.67
CA MET A 40 17.55 -2.03 1.75
C MET A 40 17.26 -0.70 2.44
N ASP A 41 18.09 0.33 2.25
CA ASP A 41 17.77 1.69 2.69
C ASP A 41 16.70 2.31 1.77
N LEU A 42 15.52 1.71 1.83
CA LEU A 42 14.32 2.12 1.14
C LEU A 42 13.23 2.36 2.18
N VAL A 43 12.70 3.59 2.19
CA VAL A 43 11.56 3.96 3.02
C VAL A 43 10.40 4.45 2.18
N ILE A 44 9.22 3.91 2.45
CA ILE A 44 7.94 4.48 2.02
C ILE A 44 7.47 5.40 3.14
N ARG A 45 7.50 6.71 2.87
CA ARG A 45 7.04 7.72 3.81
C ARG A 45 5.53 7.78 3.89
N ALA A 46 5.01 8.35 4.98
CA ALA A 46 3.56 8.48 5.19
C ALA A 46 2.85 9.32 4.11
N ASP A 47 3.57 10.21 3.42
CA ASP A 47 3.07 10.98 2.27
C ASP A 47 3.11 10.22 0.93
N GLY A 48 3.47 8.93 0.97
CA GLY A 48 3.60 8.08 -0.22
C GLY A 48 4.91 8.25 -1.00
N THR A 49 5.84 9.08 -0.54
CA THR A 49 7.16 9.25 -1.17
C THR A 49 8.04 8.03 -0.91
N TRP A 50 8.64 7.50 -1.98
CA TRP A 50 9.65 6.44 -1.90
C TRP A 50 11.04 7.07 -1.87
N VAL A 51 11.84 6.76 -0.87
CA VAL A 51 13.19 7.33 -0.67
C VAL A 51 14.20 6.19 -0.58
N HIS A 52 15.19 6.20 -1.47
CA HIS A 52 16.29 5.23 -1.49
C HIS A 52 17.62 5.94 -1.25
N ASP A 53 18.45 5.45 -0.34
CA ASP A 53 19.72 6.08 0.07
C ASP A 53 19.55 7.58 0.36
N GLY A 54 18.52 7.92 1.14
CA GLY A 54 18.18 9.30 1.50
C GLY A 54 17.61 10.16 0.35
N THR A 55 17.52 9.66 -0.88
CA THR A 55 17.09 10.42 -2.06
C THR A 55 15.70 9.98 -2.55
N PRO A 56 14.75 10.91 -2.79
CA PRO A 56 13.46 10.55 -3.37
C PRO A 56 13.58 9.91 -4.77
N ILE A 57 12.85 8.82 -5.01
CA ILE A 57 12.80 8.15 -6.30
C ILE A 57 11.87 8.92 -7.25
N GLY A 58 12.44 9.74 -8.12
CA GLY A 58 11.70 10.52 -9.14
C GLY A 58 11.23 9.71 -10.36
N ARG A 59 11.18 8.37 -10.30
CA ARG A 59 10.87 7.48 -11.42
C ARG A 59 9.57 6.69 -11.16
N PRO A 60 8.39 7.18 -11.59
CA PRO A 60 7.10 6.56 -11.28
C PRO A 60 6.98 5.10 -11.74
N ALA A 61 7.58 4.74 -12.87
CA ALA A 61 7.56 3.36 -13.37
C ALA A 61 8.29 2.39 -12.42
N MET A 62 9.40 2.83 -11.81
CA MET A 62 10.17 2.06 -10.85
C MET A 62 9.37 1.89 -9.54
N VAL A 63 8.76 2.96 -9.04
CA VAL A 63 7.88 2.91 -7.85
C VAL A 63 6.72 1.93 -8.05
N ARG A 64 6.05 1.98 -9.21
CA ARG A 64 4.96 1.04 -9.55
C ARG A 64 5.43 -0.41 -9.57
N LEU A 65 6.63 -0.66 -10.08
CA LEU A 65 7.20 -1.99 -10.10
C LEU A 65 7.44 -2.49 -8.67
N PHE A 66 8.10 -1.69 -7.82
CA PHE A 66 8.31 -2.08 -6.43
C PHE A 66 6.99 -2.29 -5.67
N ALA A 67 6.01 -1.42 -5.88
CA ALA A 67 4.66 -1.57 -5.33
C ALA A 67 4.01 -2.91 -5.73
N GLY A 68 4.24 -3.37 -6.95
CA GLY A 68 3.74 -4.66 -7.45
C GLY A 68 4.34 -5.88 -6.74
N ILE A 69 5.50 -5.71 -6.10
CA ILE A 69 6.28 -6.81 -5.49
C ILE A 69 6.36 -6.69 -3.96
N LEU A 70 5.59 -5.78 -3.38
CA LEU A 70 5.43 -5.65 -1.95
C LEU A 70 4.74 -6.87 -1.35
N LYS A 71 5.30 -7.36 -0.24
CA LYS A 71 4.72 -8.39 0.60
C LYS A 71 4.73 -7.89 2.05
N ARG A 72 3.61 -8.11 2.74
CA ARG A 72 3.53 -7.95 4.20
C ARG A 72 3.66 -9.32 4.85
N GLU A 73 4.51 -9.43 5.86
CA GLU A 73 4.61 -10.60 6.74
C GLU A 73 4.59 -10.10 8.19
N GLY A 74 3.50 -10.35 8.93
CA GLY A 74 3.25 -9.71 10.23
C GLY A 74 3.15 -8.18 10.09
N ASP A 75 3.94 -7.46 10.88
CA ASP A 75 4.03 -6.00 10.85
C ASP A 75 5.19 -5.47 9.98
N ARG A 76 5.83 -6.37 9.22
CA ARG A 76 6.98 -6.03 8.38
C ARG A 76 6.62 -6.06 6.90
N PHE A 77 7.35 -5.24 6.14
CA PHE A 77 7.21 -5.11 4.70
C PHE A 77 8.49 -5.52 3.97
N PHE A 78 8.31 -6.15 2.82
CA PHE A 78 9.39 -6.69 2.02
C PHE A 78 9.13 -6.44 0.53
N LEU A 79 10.21 -6.33 -0.22
CA LEU A 79 10.18 -6.52 -1.67
C LEU A 79 10.60 -7.95 -1.98
N VAL A 80 9.82 -8.64 -2.80
CA VAL A 80 9.98 -10.09 -3.04
C VAL A 80 10.03 -10.40 -4.53
N SER A 81 11.07 -11.11 -4.94
CA SER A 81 11.18 -11.75 -6.26
C SER A 81 11.24 -13.28 -6.09
N PRO A 82 11.33 -14.08 -7.17
CA PRO A 82 11.49 -15.53 -7.02
C PRO A 82 12.76 -15.98 -6.29
N VAL A 83 13.80 -15.15 -6.26
CA VAL A 83 15.14 -15.55 -5.77
C VAL A 83 15.59 -14.81 -4.53
N GLU A 84 14.96 -13.69 -4.18
CA GLU A 84 15.35 -12.86 -3.03
C GLU A 84 14.16 -12.19 -2.34
N LYS A 85 14.27 -12.04 -1.02
CA LYS A 85 13.38 -11.25 -0.18
C LYS A 85 14.19 -10.21 0.59
N ILE A 86 13.83 -8.94 0.48
CA ILE A 86 14.57 -7.83 1.09
C ILE A 86 13.61 -7.02 1.95
N GLY A 87 14.03 -6.70 3.17
CA GLY A 87 13.26 -5.84 4.07
C GLY A 87 13.34 -4.38 3.66
N ILE A 88 12.24 -3.66 3.87
CA ILE A 88 12.15 -2.22 3.67
C ILE A 88 11.41 -1.59 4.85
N ARG A 89 11.48 -0.26 4.97
CA ARG A 89 10.73 0.49 5.98
C ARG A 89 9.48 1.11 5.38
N VAL A 90 8.39 1.06 6.13
CA VAL A 90 7.13 1.75 5.83
C VAL A 90 6.75 2.53 7.08
N GLU A 91 6.55 3.84 6.95
CA GLU A 91 6.25 4.69 8.11
C GLU A 91 4.81 4.53 8.62
N ASP A 92 3.86 4.26 7.72
CA ASP A 92 2.44 4.14 8.05
C ASP A 92 1.78 3.05 7.19
N ALA A 93 1.47 3.39 5.93
CA ALA A 93 0.94 2.45 4.94
C ALA A 93 1.80 2.45 3.67
N PRO A 94 1.90 1.31 2.96
CA PRO A 94 2.70 1.20 1.75
C PRO A 94 2.14 1.99 0.56
N PHE A 95 0.87 2.38 0.63
CA PHE A 95 0.17 3.14 -0.41
C PHE A 95 -0.51 4.37 0.17
N LEU A 96 -0.73 5.37 -0.68
CA LEU A 96 -1.53 6.55 -0.36
C LEU A 96 -2.67 6.66 -1.40
N ALA A 97 -3.92 6.67 -0.94
CA ALA A 97 -5.10 6.94 -1.74
C ALA A 97 -5.39 8.45 -1.78
N THR A 98 -5.24 9.04 -2.97
CA THR A 98 -5.28 10.50 -3.19
C THR A 98 -6.54 10.97 -3.90
N ASP A 99 -7.37 10.03 -4.35
CA ASP A 99 -8.64 10.33 -4.97
C ASP A 99 -9.65 9.20 -4.73
N ALA A 100 -10.93 9.52 -4.89
CA ALA A 100 -12.03 8.56 -4.86
C ALA A 100 -13.17 9.00 -5.80
N ASP A 101 -13.67 8.06 -6.60
CA ASP A 101 -14.96 8.14 -7.28
C ASP A 101 -16.04 7.65 -6.32
N ILE A 102 -16.96 8.53 -5.89
CA ILE A 102 -17.97 8.24 -4.87
C ILE A 102 -19.33 8.10 -5.55
N ALA A 103 -19.81 6.87 -5.70
CA ALA A 103 -21.16 6.54 -6.14
C ALA A 103 -21.97 5.88 -4.98
N PRO A 104 -23.31 5.80 -5.06
CA PRO A 104 -24.16 5.39 -3.93
C PRO A 104 -23.85 4.04 -3.27
N ASP A 105 -23.26 3.09 -4.00
CA ASP A 105 -22.83 1.79 -3.47
C ASP A 105 -21.50 1.32 -4.09
N ALA A 106 -20.70 2.27 -4.58
CA ALA A 106 -19.41 1.97 -5.18
C ALA A 106 -18.45 3.15 -5.00
N ILE A 107 -17.52 3.00 -4.07
CA ILE A 107 -16.48 3.97 -3.80
C ILE A 107 -15.16 3.41 -4.31
N THR A 108 -14.61 4.02 -5.36
CA THR A 108 -13.38 3.55 -6.01
C THR A 108 -12.24 4.52 -5.76
N PHE A 109 -11.25 4.10 -4.99
CA PHE A 109 -10.06 4.87 -4.68
C PHE A 109 -9.02 4.77 -5.79
N THR A 110 -8.23 5.82 -5.95
CA THR A 110 -7.01 5.83 -6.78
C THR A 110 -5.81 6.14 -5.90
N THR A 111 -4.77 5.32 -6.00
CA THR A 111 -3.52 5.48 -5.24
C THR A 111 -2.46 6.28 -6.01
N THR A 112 -1.42 6.77 -5.31
CA THR A 112 -0.25 7.45 -5.91
C THR A 112 0.50 6.59 -6.94
N VAL A 113 0.41 5.26 -6.82
CA VAL A 113 1.01 4.32 -7.77
C VAL A 113 0.07 3.95 -8.93
N GLY A 114 -1.15 4.49 -8.94
CA GLY A 114 -2.13 4.28 -10.02
C GLY A 114 -3.02 3.06 -9.83
N ASP A 115 -2.90 2.32 -8.72
CA ASP A 115 -3.83 1.25 -8.39
C ASP A 115 -5.22 1.85 -8.17
N ARG A 116 -6.26 1.21 -8.73
CA ARG A 116 -7.67 1.50 -8.47
C ARG A 116 -8.29 0.37 -7.66
N VAL A 117 -8.96 0.70 -6.57
CA VAL A 117 -9.60 -0.27 -5.67
C VAL A 117 -11.01 0.20 -5.30
N THR A 118 -12.00 -0.67 -5.47
CA THR A 118 -13.37 -0.38 -5.03
C THR A 118 -13.58 -0.95 -3.63
N ALA A 119 -13.98 -0.12 -2.68
CA ALA A 119 -14.25 -0.56 -1.32
C ALA A 119 -15.41 -1.55 -1.26
N GLY A 120 -15.28 -2.56 -0.41
CA GLY A 120 -16.24 -3.63 -0.28
C GLY A 120 -15.72 -4.71 0.69
N PRO A 121 -16.32 -5.92 0.70
CA PRO A 121 -15.97 -6.98 1.65
C PRO A 121 -14.49 -7.37 1.64
N ASP A 122 -13.85 -7.34 0.47
CA ASP A 122 -12.43 -7.69 0.30
C ASP A 122 -11.48 -6.48 0.40
N HIS A 123 -12.05 -5.27 0.41
CA HIS A 123 -11.35 -3.98 0.35
C HIS A 123 -11.95 -3.02 1.37
N ALA A 124 -11.97 -3.45 2.64
CA ALA A 124 -12.63 -2.71 3.70
C ALA A 124 -11.97 -1.35 3.95
N ILE A 125 -12.79 -0.36 4.29
CA ILE A 125 -12.35 0.91 4.84
C ILE A 125 -12.29 0.79 6.36
N THR A 126 -11.21 1.27 6.97
CA THR A 126 -11.03 1.26 8.43
C THR A 126 -10.43 2.58 8.87
N VAL A 127 -10.95 3.18 9.93
CA VAL A 127 -10.35 4.36 10.55
C VAL A 127 -9.66 3.94 11.83
N ARG A 128 -8.40 4.37 12.00
CA ARG A 128 -7.61 4.17 13.23
C ARG A 128 -7.26 5.53 13.83
N GLY A 129 -6.61 5.52 14.99
CA GLY A 129 -6.15 6.74 15.66
C GLY A 129 -7.18 7.27 16.65
N THR A 130 -7.40 8.58 16.64
CA THR A 130 -8.36 9.25 17.54
C THR A 130 -9.32 10.11 16.73
N VAL A 131 -10.43 10.54 17.33
CA VAL A 131 -11.40 11.42 16.67
C VAL A 131 -10.76 12.71 16.17
N ASP A 132 -9.80 13.27 16.93
CA ASP A 132 -9.09 14.50 16.55
C ASP A 132 -7.97 14.27 15.51
N ALA A 133 -7.48 13.03 15.42
CA ALA A 133 -6.43 12.63 14.48
C ALA A 133 -6.77 11.28 13.82
N PRO A 134 -7.83 11.23 12.98
CA PRO A 134 -8.23 10.01 12.33
C PRO A 134 -7.23 9.62 11.24
N ARG A 135 -6.95 8.32 11.14
CA ARG A 135 -6.14 7.71 10.09
C ARG A 135 -7.00 6.71 9.33
N PRO A 136 -7.63 7.16 8.24
CA PRO A 136 -8.47 6.31 7.40
C PRO A 136 -7.60 5.47 6.45
N TYR A 137 -7.93 4.20 6.28
CA TYR A 137 -7.26 3.27 5.38
C TYR A 137 -8.28 2.53 4.52
N VAL A 138 -7.86 2.14 3.31
CA VAL A 138 -8.56 1.14 2.49
C VAL A 138 -7.64 -0.04 2.24
N HIS A 139 -8.15 -1.25 2.44
CA HIS A 139 -7.38 -2.46 2.11
C HIS A 139 -7.22 -2.60 0.60
N ILE A 140 -5.99 -2.84 0.16
CA ILE A 140 -5.65 -3.03 -1.26
C ILE A 140 -5.59 -4.50 -1.62
N ARG A 141 -4.71 -5.26 -0.94
CA ARG A 141 -4.51 -6.70 -1.19
C ARG A 141 -3.64 -7.29 -0.10
N ARG A 142 -3.90 -8.54 0.29
CA ARG A 142 -2.96 -9.36 1.09
C ARG A 142 -2.40 -8.63 2.34
N GLY A 143 -3.23 -7.84 3.01
CA GLY A 143 -2.85 -7.06 4.21
C GLY A 143 -2.08 -5.76 3.94
N LEU A 144 -1.83 -5.43 2.67
CA LEU A 144 -1.36 -4.11 2.26
C LEU A 144 -2.55 -3.16 2.17
N GLU A 145 -2.38 -1.97 2.73
CA GLU A 145 -3.41 -0.94 2.83
C GLU A 145 -2.91 0.35 2.19
N ALA A 146 -3.84 1.22 1.81
CA ALA A 146 -3.54 2.60 1.49
C ALA A 146 -4.06 3.51 2.60
N LEU A 147 -3.22 4.41 3.09
CA LEU A 147 -3.68 5.57 3.87
C LEU A 147 -4.51 6.45 2.94
N ILE A 148 -5.71 6.85 3.35
CA ILE A 148 -6.55 7.78 2.60
C ILE A 148 -6.13 9.19 2.98
N ASP A 149 -5.77 10.01 1.99
CA ASP A 149 -5.33 11.38 2.24
C ASP A 149 -6.46 12.24 2.83
N ARG A 150 -6.07 13.35 3.47
CA ARG A 150 -7.04 14.22 4.15
C ARG A 150 -8.12 14.76 3.21
N LYS A 151 -7.72 15.13 1.98
CA LYS A 151 -8.64 15.66 0.96
C LYS A 151 -9.72 14.63 0.61
N THR A 152 -9.31 13.40 0.35
CA THR A 152 -10.20 12.30 -0.03
C THR A 152 -11.07 11.90 1.14
N PHE A 153 -10.51 11.82 2.35
CA PHE A 153 -11.29 11.53 3.55
C PHE A 153 -12.38 12.58 3.82
N TYR A 154 -12.09 13.88 3.65
CA TYR A 154 -13.12 14.91 3.81
C TYR A 154 -14.25 14.78 2.78
N ARG A 155 -13.94 14.33 1.56
CA ARG A 155 -14.98 14.04 0.55
C ARG A 155 -15.85 12.85 0.94
N LEU A 156 -15.27 11.80 1.53
CA LEU A 156 -16.03 10.68 2.08
C LEU A 156 -16.94 11.14 3.23
N ALA A 157 -16.39 11.92 4.17
CA ALA A 157 -17.15 12.45 5.30
C ALA A 157 -18.31 13.34 4.86
N ALA A 158 -18.13 14.15 3.82
CA ALA A 158 -19.19 14.98 3.24
C ALA A 158 -20.29 14.16 2.54
N ALA A 159 -19.97 12.96 2.06
CA ALA A 159 -20.91 12.04 1.42
C ALA A 159 -21.50 11.00 2.39
N ALA A 160 -21.07 11.01 3.65
CA ALA A 160 -21.50 10.04 4.64
C ALA A 160 -22.94 10.33 5.10
N GLU A 161 -23.67 9.24 5.37
CA GLU A 161 -24.99 9.30 5.97
C GLU A 161 -24.90 8.87 7.44
N ILE A 162 -25.76 9.44 8.28
CA ILE A 162 -25.88 9.01 9.67
C ILE A 162 -26.70 7.73 9.73
N GLY A 163 -26.06 6.65 10.20
CA GLY A 163 -26.71 5.37 10.38
C GLY A 163 -27.70 5.35 11.56
N PRO A 164 -28.49 4.26 11.70
CA PRO A 164 -29.40 4.10 12.83
C PRO A 164 -28.71 4.07 14.21
N ASP A 165 -27.42 3.79 14.24
CA ASP A 165 -26.55 3.81 15.41
C ASP A 165 -25.99 5.20 15.73
N GLY A 166 -26.39 6.22 14.95
CA GLY A 166 -25.95 7.61 15.10
C GLY A 166 -24.55 7.89 14.55
N ARG A 167 -23.88 6.91 13.93
CA ARG A 167 -22.52 7.07 13.41
C ARG A 167 -22.52 7.43 11.93
N ALA A 168 -21.57 8.26 11.53
CA ALA A 168 -21.38 8.59 10.13
C ALA A 168 -20.76 7.41 9.37
N GLY A 169 -21.39 7.00 8.28
CA GLY A 169 -20.92 5.90 7.44
C GLY A 169 -21.14 6.13 5.95
N ILE A 170 -20.32 5.46 5.15
CA ILE A 170 -20.44 5.44 3.69
C ILE A 170 -20.79 4.04 3.22
N ARG A 171 -21.56 3.96 2.14
CA ARG A 171 -21.96 2.69 1.53
C ARG A 171 -21.08 2.36 0.33
N SER A 172 -20.56 1.13 0.28
CA SER A 172 -19.86 0.61 -0.90
C SER A 172 -19.85 -0.92 -0.90
N GLY A 173 -20.09 -1.54 -2.05
CA GLY A 173 -20.02 -3.00 -2.20
C GLY A 173 -21.01 -3.74 -1.29
N GLY A 174 -22.20 -3.17 -1.07
CA GLY A 174 -23.22 -3.74 -0.20
C GLY A 174 -22.92 -3.63 1.30
N GLN A 175 -21.86 -2.93 1.69
CA GLN A 175 -21.45 -2.72 3.09
C GLN A 175 -21.52 -1.25 3.48
N VAL A 176 -21.64 -0.99 4.78
CA VAL A 176 -21.51 0.36 5.36
C VAL A 176 -20.22 0.40 6.17
N PHE A 177 -19.35 1.37 5.87
CA PHE A 177 -18.09 1.60 6.57
C PHE A 177 -18.21 2.84 7.44
N ALA A 178 -17.95 2.70 8.74
CA ALA A 178 -17.87 3.84 9.66
C ALA A 178 -16.63 4.69 9.34
N LEU A 179 -16.79 6.01 9.46
CA LEU A 179 -15.69 6.98 9.24
C LEU A 179 -15.10 7.52 10.55
N GLU A 180 -15.23 6.73 11.62
CA GLU A 180 -14.76 7.05 12.96
C GLU A 180 -13.90 5.88 13.50
N PRO A 181 -12.90 6.14 14.36
CA PRO A 181 -12.08 5.10 14.99
C PRO A 181 -12.85 4.12 15.89
#